data_AF-A0A7V1WZ65-F1
#
_entry.id   AF-A0A7V1WZ65-F1
#
_cell.length_a   1.000
_cell.length_b   1.000
_cell.length_c   1.000
_cell.angle_alpha   90.00
_cell.angle_beta   90.00
_cell.angle_gamma   90.00
#
_symmetry.space_group_name_H-M   'P 1'
#
loop_
_entity.id
_entity.type
_entity.pdbx_description
1 polymer ?
#
loop_
_entity_poly.entity_id
_entity_poly.type
_entity_poly.pdbx_seq_one_letter_code
_entity_poly.pdbx_strand_id
1 'polypeptide(L)'
;MRFLLLLKPWQLLSIIMLLMLFPFWGYIGIVTHFTGTMLYLSWVYSIGKTMHSLLPKQMRVNVSFFKLCYIVGIVNLLLLTVLFFFNKLNFDTMGNYLFMLVIPLILIQLYMFSFSARMLQSMIQSELVGLSDSLKAFFSIWFFPLGLWEIQAAVQSVLCKHDTTHKLS
;
A
#
# COMPACT_ATOMS: atom_id res chain seq x y z
N MET A 1 1.92 -7.96 7.71
CA MET A 1 1.53 -9.32 7.33
C MET A 1 2.64 -9.87 6.44
N ARG A 2 3.61 -10.61 6.98
CA ARG A 2 4.77 -11.07 6.19
C ARG A 2 4.35 -11.99 5.03
N PHE A 3 3.25 -12.74 5.20
CA PHE A 3 2.69 -13.62 4.17
C PHE A 3 2.53 -12.94 2.80
N LEU A 4 2.01 -11.71 2.74
CA LEU A 4 1.82 -10.97 1.47
C LEU A 4 3.14 -10.70 0.72
N LEU A 5 4.24 -10.56 1.47
CA LEU A 5 5.57 -10.29 0.91
C LEU A 5 6.24 -11.57 0.39
N LEU A 6 5.76 -12.74 0.81
CA LEU A 6 6.28 -14.04 0.39
C LEU A 6 5.59 -14.57 -0.88
N LEU A 7 4.44 -14.00 -1.27
CA LEU A 7 3.74 -14.37 -2.49
C LEU A 7 4.57 -14.03 -3.73
N LYS A 8 4.49 -14.87 -4.78
CA LYS A 8 5.10 -14.54 -6.07
C LYS A 8 4.43 -13.31 -6.68
N PRO A 9 5.15 -12.47 -7.45
CA PRO A 9 4.60 -11.26 -8.05
C PRO A 9 3.29 -11.49 -8.81
N TRP A 10 3.23 -12.52 -9.64
CA TRP A 10 2.01 -12.86 -10.39
C TRP A 10 0.85 -13.33 -9.49
N GLN A 11 1.12 -14.04 -8.39
CA GLN A 11 0.07 -14.50 -7.48
C GLN A 11 -0.60 -13.33 -6.80
N LEU A 12 0.20 -12.42 -6.23
CA LEU A 12 -0.31 -11.23 -5.57
C LEU A 12 -1.06 -10.33 -6.56
N LEU A 13 -0.50 -10.15 -7.76
CA LEU A 13 -1.13 -9.38 -8.82
C LEU A 13 -2.49 -9.96 -9.21
N SER A 14 -2.55 -11.26 -9.50
CA SER A 14 -3.81 -11.91 -9.91
C SER A 14 -4.88 -11.82 -8.82
N ILE A 15 -4.53 -11.97 -7.55
CA ILE A 15 -5.50 -11.85 -6.44
C ILE A 15 -6.05 -10.42 -6.37
N ILE A 16 -5.19 -9.41 -6.39
CA ILE A 16 -5.63 -8.00 -6.30
C ILE A 16 -6.44 -7.62 -7.55
N MET A 17 -5.97 -7.98 -8.75
CA MET A 17 -6.68 -7.70 -9.99
C MET A 17 -8.04 -8.38 -10.03
N LEU A 18 -8.13 -9.67 -9.67
CA LEU A 18 -9.39 -10.40 -9.65
C LEU A 18 -10.41 -9.71 -8.73
N LEU A 19 -10.00 -9.28 -7.55
CA LEU A 19 -10.89 -8.56 -6.62
C LEU A 19 -11.30 -7.17 -7.14
N MET A 20 -10.43 -6.50 -7.91
CA MET A 20 -10.70 -5.16 -8.43
C MET A 20 -11.51 -5.14 -9.73
N LEU A 21 -11.58 -6.23 -10.50
CA LEU A 21 -12.20 -6.27 -11.84
C LEU A 21 -13.74 -6.32 -11.86
N PHE A 22 -14.40 -6.53 -10.72
CA PHE A 22 -15.86 -6.75 -10.67
C PHE A 22 -16.71 -5.61 -10.09
N PRO A 23 -16.39 -4.31 -10.20
CA PRO A 23 -17.15 -3.26 -9.50
C PRO A 23 -18.61 -3.12 -10.00
N PHE A 24 -18.93 -3.64 -11.19
CA PHE A 24 -20.22 -3.47 -11.85
C PHE A 24 -21.30 -4.50 -11.43
N TRP A 25 -20.97 -5.47 -10.57
CA TRP A 25 -21.86 -6.57 -10.20
C TRP A 25 -22.71 -6.23 -8.96
N GLY A 26 -23.18 -4.98 -8.88
CA GLY A 26 -23.95 -4.47 -7.76
C GLY A 26 -23.19 -4.59 -6.43
N TYR A 27 -23.86 -5.10 -5.40
CA TYR A 27 -23.29 -5.22 -4.04
C TYR A 27 -22.07 -6.14 -3.97
N ILE A 28 -22.05 -7.22 -4.74
CA ILE A 28 -20.90 -8.13 -4.80
C ILE A 28 -19.69 -7.36 -5.31
N GLY A 29 -19.88 -6.51 -6.33
CA GLY A 29 -18.82 -5.69 -6.88
C GLY A 29 -18.24 -4.67 -5.91
N ILE A 30 -19.08 -4.06 -5.08
CA ILE A 30 -18.63 -3.13 -4.03
C ILE A 30 -17.77 -3.88 -3.00
N VAL A 31 -18.22 -5.05 -2.55
CA VAL A 31 -17.50 -5.86 -1.54
C VAL A 31 -16.17 -6.38 -2.09
N THR A 32 -16.13 -6.88 -3.32
CA THR A 32 -14.89 -7.36 -3.94
C THR A 32 -13.90 -6.21 -4.14
N HIS A 33 -14.36 -5.05 -4.63
CA HIS A 33 -13.51 -3.88 -4.81
C HIS A 33 -12.95 -3.33 -3.48
N PHE A 34 -13.78 -3.25 -2.45
CA PHE A 34 -13.35 -2.90 -1.08
C PHE A 34 -12.27 -3.86 -0.58
N THR A 35 -12.50 -5.16 -0.76
CA THR A 35 -11.56 -6.22 -0.34
C THR A 35 -10.23 -6.12 -1.10
N GLY A 36 -10.27 -5.90 -2.42
CA GLY A 36 -9.09 -5.72 -3.25
C GLY A 36 -8.26 -4.49 -2.84
N THR A 37 -8.92 -3.37 -2.57
CA THR A 37 -8.28 -2.13 -2.10
C THR A 37 -7.66 -2.31 -0.71
N MET A 38 -8.39 -2.98 0.21
CA MET A 38 -7.87 -3.33 1.53
C MET A 38 -6.62 -4.23 1.45
N LEU A 39 -6.65 -5.22 0.56
CA LEU A 39 -5.51 -6.11 0.34
C LEU A 39 -4.30 -5.34 -0.19
N TYR A 40 -4.51 -4.47 -1.17
CA TYR A 40 -3.47 -3.61 -1.75
C TYR A 40 -2.85 -2.66 -0.70
N LEU A 41 -3.67 -1.94 0.07
CA LEU A 41 -3.17 -1.07 1.15
C LEU A 41 -2.43 -1.87 2.23
N SER A 42 -2.89 -3.08 2.54
CA SER A 42 -2.24 -3.97 3.51
C SER A 42 -0.90 -4.50 3.00
N TRP A 43 -0.76 -4.71 1.70
CA TRP A 43 0.50 -5.03 1.06
C TRP A 43 1.49 -3.86 1.16
N VAL A 44 1.08 -2.65 0.77
CA VAL A 44 1.89 -1.43 0.91
C VAL A 44 2.32 -1.21 2.37
N TYR A 45 1.37 -1.32 3.31
CA TYR A 45 1.65 -1.20 4.74
C TYR A 45 2.67 -2.24 5.22
N SER A 46 2.54 -3.48 4.73
CA SER A 46 3.45 -4.56 5.07
C SER A 46 4.86 -4.31 4.56
N ILE A 47 5.03 -3.72 3.37
CA ILE A 47 6.33 -3.29 2.84
C ILE A 47 6.95 -2.27 3.79
N GLY A 48 6.28 -1.13 4.01
CA GLY A 48 6.82 -0.04 4.82
C GLY A 48 7.18 -0.48 6.24
N LYS A 49 6.29 -1.23 6.89
CA LYS A 49 6.54 -1.75 8.25
C LYS A 49 7.70 -2.76 8.30
N THR A 50 7.77 -3.67 7.32
CA THR A 50 8.81 -4.72 7.32
C THR A 50 10.17 -4.10 7.04
N MET A 51 10.28 -3.27 5.99
CA MET A 51 11.54 -2.61 5.64
C MET A 51 12.02 -1.70 6.78
N HIS A 52 11.11 -0.95 7.41
CA HIS A 52 11.43 -0.16 8.61
C HIS A 52 11.99 -1.02 9.76
N SER A 53 11.43 -2.21 9.98
CA SER A 53 11.89 -3.11 11.06
C SER A 53 13.27 -3.71 10.79
N LEU A 54 13.68 -3.81 9.52
CA LEU A 54 14.98 -4.33 9.10
C LEU A 54 16.09 -3.25 9.15
N LEU A 55 15.72 -1.96 9.19
CA LEU A 55 16.71 -0.90 9.29
C LEU A 55 17.49 -0.95 10.63
N PRO A 56 18.79 -0.61 10.62
CA PRO A 56 19.58 -0.41 11.84
C PRO A 56 18.91 0.61 12.77
N LYS A 57 19.02 0.41 14.09
CA LYS A 57 18.34 1.26 15.08
C LYS A 57 18.65 2.75 14.91
N GLN A 58 19.85 3.08 14.46
CA GLN A 58 20.34 4.44 14.23
C GLN A 58 19.62 5.16 13.07
N MET A 59 19.08 4.41 12.10
CA MET A 59 18.44 4.96 10.90
C MET A 59 16.90 4.90 10.95
N ARG A 60 16.33 4.43 12.07
CA ARG A 60 14.88 4.24 12.19
C ARG A 60 14.16 5.57 12.35
N VAL A 61 13.35 5.91 11.36
CA VAL A 61 12.40 7.02 11.43
C VAL A 61 11.17 6.68 12.29
N ASN A 62 10.40 7.67 12.72
CA ASN A 62 9.17 7.43 13.48
C ASN A 62 8.08 6.80 12.59
N VAL A 63 7.65 5.58 12.91
CA VAL A 63 6.62 4.82 12.18
C VAL A 63 5.19 5.08 12.66
N SER A 64 5.02 5.86 13.74
CA SER A 64 3.71 6.06 14.39
C SER A 64 2.73 6.79 13.47
N PHE A 65 3.20 7.83 12.76
CA PHE A 65 2.38 8.56 11.81
C PHE A 65 1.97 7.67 10.62
N PHE A 66 2.87 6.82 10.11
CA PHE A 66 2.54 5.81 9.09
C PHE A 66 1.48 4.81 9.54
N LYS A 67 1.56 4.32 10.78
CA LYS A 67 0.52 3.45 11.35
C LYS A 67 -0.83 4.17 11.47
N LEU A 68 -0.82 5.43 11.91
CA LEU A 68 -2.02 6.26 11.98
C LEU A 68 -2.64 6.46 10.60
N CYS A 69 -1.85 6.81 9.59
CA CYS A 69 -2.30 6.95 8.20
C CYS A 69 -2.97 5.67 7.68
N TYR A 70 -2.40 4.49 7.96
CA TYR A 70 -3.03 3.23 7.58
C TYR A 70 -4.41 3.03 8.23
N ILE A 71 -4.53 3.28 9.54
CA ILE A 71 -5.79 3.15 10.28
C ILE A 71 -6.83 4.14 9.76
N VAL A 72 -6.46 5.42 9.64
CA VAL A 72 -7.36 6.47 9.13
C VAL A 72 -7.77 6.19 7.69
N GLY A 73 -6.86 5.66 6.87
CA GLY A 73 -7.14 5.24 5.49
C GLY A 73 -8.16 4.10 5.42
N ILE A 74 -8.07 3.09 6.30
CA ILE A 74 -9.07 2.01 6.39
C ILE A 74 -10.43 2.57 6.78
N VAL A 75 -10.49 3.41 7.82
CA VAL A 75 -11.75 4.01 8.29
C VAL A 75 -12.38 4.87 7.21
N ASN A 76 -11.60 5.69 6.50
CA ASN A 76 -12.10 6.49 5.38
C ASN A 76 -12.63 5.61 4.23
N LEU A 77 -11.91 4.54 3.87
CA LEU A 77 -12.37 3.64 2.82
C LEU A 77 -13.70 2.97 3.22
N LEU A 78 -13.81 2.50 4.47
CA LEU A 78 -15.03 1.91 4.99
C LEU A 78 -16.20 2.91 4.94
N LEU A 79 -15.98 4.14 5.39
CA LEU A 79 -16.99 5.21 5.35
C LEU A 79 -17.44 5.48 3.91
N LEU A 80 -16.49 5.58 2.98
CA LEU A 80 -16.76 5.79 1.56
C LEU A 80 -17.59 4.62 1.00
N THR A 81 -17.23 3.38 1.28
CA THR A 81 -17.96 2.19 0.84
C THR A 81 -19.38 2.15 1.40
N VAL A 82 -19.58 2.47 2.68
CA VAL A 82 -20.90 2.56 3.32
C VAL A 82 -21.74 3.65 2.64
N LEU A 83 -21.16 4.84 2.40
CA LEU A 83 -21.84 5.92 1.70
C LEU A 83 -22.21 5.54 0.26
N PHE A 84 -21.38 4.80 -0.47
CA PHE A 84 -21.76 4.28 -1.79
C PHE A 84 -22.85 3.20 -1.73
N PHE A 85 -22.89 2.41 -0.66
CA PHE A 85 -23.84 1.31 -0.51
C PHE A 85 -25.27 1.79 -0.20
N PHE A 86 -25.42 2.71 0.75
CA PHE A 86 -26.74 3.14 1.24
C PHE A 86 -27.42 4.18 0.36
N ASN A 87 -26.64 4.82 -0.48
CA ASN A 87 -26.98 6.10 -1.04
C ASN A 87 -26.89 5.91 -2.55
N LYS A 88 -28.04 5.66 -3.21
CA LYS A 88 -28.18 5.70 -4.68
C LYS A 88 -28.02 7.15 -5.17
N LEU A 89 -26.92 7.78 -4.78
CA LEU A 89 -26.75 9.22 -4.88
C LEU A 89 -26.49 9.60 -6.33
N ASN A 90 -27.22 10.61 -6.78
CA ASN A 90 -26.89 11.33 -8.00
C ASN A 90 -25.59 12.12 -7.79
N PHE A 91 -24.72 12.11 -8.79
CA PHE A 91 -23.40 12.74 -8.76
C PHE A 91 -23.42 14.21 -8.31
N ASP A 92 -24.49 14.95 -8.59
CA ASP A 92 -24.61 16.39 -8.31
C ASP A 92 -24.64 16.75 -6.83
N THR A 93 -25.30 15.95 -5.99
CA THR A 93 -25.35 16.20 -4.52
C THR A 93 -24.11 15.67 -3.80
N MET A 94 -23.36 14.79 -4.46
CA MET A 94 -22.25 14.07 -3.87
C MET A 94 -20.90 14.78 -4.08
N GLY A 95 -20.79 15.68 -5.07
CA GLY A 95 -19.53 16.35 -5.42
C GLY A 95 -18.81 17.01 -4.24
N ASN A 96 -19.55 17.71 -3.37
CA ASN A 96 -18.96 18.41 -2.22
C ASN A 96 -18.49 17.46 -1.10
N TYR A 97 -19.28 16.42 -0.79
CA TYR A 97 -18.93 15.44 0.25
C TYR A 97 -17.84 14.46 -0.22
N LEU A 98 -17.86 14.07 -1.49
CA LEU A 98 -16.80 13.28 -2.12
C LEU A 98 -15.48 14.02 -2.07
N PHE A 99 -15.45 15.31 -2.40
CA PHE A 99 -14.22 16.10 -2.34
C PHE A 99 -13.59 16.11 -0.94
N MET A 100 -14.40 16.30 0.10
CA MET A 100 -13.94 16.32 1.50
C MET A 100 -13.42 14.97 2.00
N LEU A 101 -13.92 13.83 1.49
CA LEU A 101 -13.47 12.50 1.92
C LEU A 101 -12.37 11.93 1.03
N VAL A 102 -12.45 12.15 -0.28
CA VAL A 102 -11.53 11.58 -1.28
C VAL A 102 -10.17 12.25 -1.21
N ILE A 103 -10.10 13.58 -1.05
CA ILE A 103 -8.80 14.27 -1.03
C ILE A 103 -7.95 13.83 0.16
N PRO A 104 -8.45 13.83 1.42
CA PRO A 104 -7.67 13.32 2.54
C PRO A 104 -7.26 11.87 2.33
N LEU A 105 -8.14 11.03 1.76
CA LEU A 105 -7.81 9.64 1.45
C LEU A 105 -6.65 9.53 0.44
N ILE A 106 -6.66 10.33 -0.63
CA ILE A 106 -5.56 10.38 -1.61
C ILE A 106 -4.27 10.83 -0.93
N LEU A 107 -4.29 11.92 -0.16
CA LEU A 107 -3.08 12.42 0.54
C LEU A 107 -2.50 11.38 1.50
N ILE A 108 -3.37 10.67 2.24
CA ILE A 108 -2.98 9.57 3.12
C ILE A 108 -2.31 8.45 2.31
N GLN A 109 -2.89 8.07 1.16
CA GLN A 109 -2.31 7.04 0.29
C GLN A 109 -0.97 7.46 -0.28
N LEU A 110 -0.83 8.71 -0.77
CA LEU A 110 0.43 9.24 -1.28
C LEU A 110 1.51 9.21 -0.20
N TYR A 111 1.17 9.61 1.04
CA TYR A 111 2.11 9.50 2.15
C TYR A 111 2.51 8.04 2.43
N MET A 112 1.55 7.12 2.45
CA MET A 112 1.80 5.69 2.65
C MET A 112 2.73 5.12 1.57
N PHE A 113 2.48 5.45 0.30
CA PHE A 113 3.32 5.02 -0.82
C PHE A 113 4.73 5.60 -0.70
N SER A 114 4.84 6.89 -0.39
CA SER A 114 6.13 7.56 -0.21
C SER A 114 6.92 6.94 0.93
N PHE A 115 6.29 6.69 2.08
CA PHE A 115 6.94 6.05 3.22
C PHE A 115 7.42 4.64 2.86
N SER A 116 6.56 3.81 2.28
CA SER A 116 6.92 2.44 1.92
C SER A 116 8.02 2.38 0.86
N ALA A 117 7.98 3.25 -0.15
CA ALA A 117 9.02 3.38 -1.16
C ALA A 117 10.36 3.78 -0.54
N ARG A 118 10.37 4.80 0.33
CA ARG A 118 11.58 5.26 1.01
C ARG A 118 12.19 4.18 1.90
N MET A 119 11.38 3.45 2.65
CA MET A 119 11.89 2.36 3.50
C MET A 119 12.47 1.22 2.66
N LEU A 120 11.81 0.83 1.57
CA LEU A 120 12.33 -0.18 0.65
C LEU A 120 13.66 0.27 0.02
N GLN A 121 13.71 1.49 -0.50
CA GLN A 121 14.91 2.03 -1.14
C GLN A 121 16.06 2.19 -0.14
N SER A 122 15.76 2.57 1.10
CA SER A 122 16.77 2.65 2.17
C SER A 122 17.37 1.28 2.49
N MET A 123 16.56 0.22 2.45
CA MET A 123 17.07 -1.14 2.62
C MET A 123 17.92 -1.62 1.44
N ILE A 124 17.59 -1.20 0.21
CA ILE A 124 18.38 -1.54 -0.99
C ILE A 124 19.74 -0.85 -0.96
N GLN A 125 19.77 0.45 -0.64
CA GLN A 125 20.99 1.27 -0.63
C GLN A 125 21.77 1.17 0.68
N SER A 126 21.19 0.56 1.72
CA SER A 126 21.78 0.46 3.07
C SER A 126 22.06 1.81 3.75
N GLU A 127 21.37 2.86 3.32
CA GLU A 127 21.41 4.21 3.89
C GLU A 127 20.01 4.83 3.90
N LEU A 128 19.77 5.86 4.72
CA LEU A 128 18.46 6.50 4.75
C LEU A 128 18.30 7.44 3.56
N VAL A 129 17.39 7.09 2.64
CA VAL A 129 17.25 7.83 1.39
C VAL A 129 16.28 9.01 1.47
N GLY A 130 16.56 10.00 0.63
CA GLY A 130 15.68 11.13 0.38
C GLY A 130 14.41 10.74 -0.38
N LEU A 131 13.52 11.71 -0.58
CA LEU A 131 12.31 11.49 -1.37
C LEU A 131 12.62 11.33 -2.86
N SER A 132 13.57 12.12 -3.39
CA SER A 132 14.05 12.05 -4.79
C SER A 132 14.50 10.65 -5.18
N ASP A 133 15.30 10.02 -4.33
CA ASP A 133 15.94 8.73 -4.62
C ASP A 133 14.93 7.58 -4.56
N SER A 134 13.81 7.80 -3.87
CA SER A 134 12.70 6.85 -3.77
C SER A 134 11.60 7.05 -4.82
N LEU A 135 11.70 8.06 -5.70
CA LEU A 135 10.62 8.40 -6.64
C LEU A 135 10.27 7.23 -7.57
N LYS A 136 11.27 6.50 -8.05
CA LYS A 136 11.04 5.33 -8.90
C LYS A 136 10.17 4.31 -8.17
N ALA A 137 10.57 3.92 -6.95
CA ALA A 137 9.81 2.98 -6.13
C ALA A 137 8.42 3.51 -5.76
N PHE A 138 8.29 4.82 -5.52
CA PHE A 138 7.01 5.47 -5.26
C PHE A 138 6.06 5.35 -6.45
N PHE A 139 6.51 5.69 -7.65
CA PHE A 139 5.71 5.57 -8.86
C PHE A 139 5.41 4.12 -9.21
N SER A 140 6.33 3.18 -8.96
CA SER A 140 6.03 1.75 -9.13
C SER A 140 4.97 1.25 -8.14
N ILE A 141 4.95 1.74 -6.90
CA ILE A 141 3.83 1.46 -5.99
C ILE A 141 2.55 2.11 -6.53
N TRP A 142 2.58 3.39 -6.88
CA TRP A 142 1.39 4.15 -7.26
C TRP A 142 0.74 3.66 -8.58
N PHE A 143 1.53 3.37 -9.61
CA PHE A 143 1.06 2.88 -10.91
C PHE A 143 0.79 1.37 -10.89
N PHE A 144 -0.22 0.98 -10.11
CA PHE A 144 -0.81 -0.35 -10.19
C PHE A 144 -1.46 -0.56 -11.58
N PRO A 145 -1.33 -1.75 -12.20
CA PRO A 145 -0.71 -2.98 -11.70
C PRO A 145 0.80 -3.12 -11.94
N LEU A 146 1.35 -2.37 -12.89
CA LEU A 146 2.67 -2.66 -13.48
C LEU A 146 3.79 -2.65 -12.44
N GLY A 147 3.82 -1.66 -11.56
CA GLY A 147 4.92 -1.55 -10.61
C GLY A 147 4.83 -2.51 -9.42
N LEU A 148 3.73 -3.26 -9.25
CA LEU A 148 3.66 -4.35 -8.26
C LEU A 148 4.70 -5.43 -8.58
N TRP A 149 4.92 -5.73 -9.86
CA TRP A 149 5.89 -6.75 -10.26
C TRP A 149 7.31 -6.38 -9.85
N GLU A 150 7.71 -5.14 -10.13
CA GLU A 150 9.03 -4.61 -9.79
C GLU A 150 9.22 -4.53 -8.28
N ILE A 151 8.24 -3.97 -7.55
CA ILE A 151 8.33 -3.78 -6.11
C ILE A 151 8.34 -5.12 -5.38
N GLN A 152 7.51 -6.08 -5.77
CA GLN A 152 7.48 -7.39 -5.11
C GLN A 152 8.81 -8.13 -5.29
N ALA A 153 9.41 -8.10 -6.48
CA ALA A 153 10.73 -8.68 -6.72
C ALA A 153 11.82 -8.02 -5.86
N ALA A 154 11.81 -6.68 -5.77
CA ALA A 154 12.74 -5.93 -4.94
C ALA A 154 12.58 -6.22 -3.43
N VAL A 155 11.35 -6.37 -2.95
CA VAL A 155 11.07 -6.75 -1.56
C VAL A 155 11.63 -8.14 -1.26
N GLN A 156 11.44 -9.10 -2.16
CA GLN A 156 11.92 -10.48 -1.97
C GLN A 156 13.44 -10.56 -1.97
N SER A 157 14.12 -9.79 -2.82
CA SER A 157 15.59 -9.75 -2.84
C SER A 157 16.17 -9.23 -1.53
N VAL A 158 15.57 -8.17 -0.95
CA VAL A 158 15.96 -7.64 0.35
C VAL A 158 15.76 -8.66 1.47
N LEU A 159 14.60 -9.33 1.51
CA LEU A 159 14.32 -10.33 2.54
C LEU A 159 15.28 -11.52 2.45
N CYS A 160 15.55 -12.03 1.25
CA CYS A 160 16.49 -13.11 1.02
C CYS A 160 17.91 -12.76 1.50
N LYS A 161 18.40 -11.55 1.17
CA LYS A 161 19.72 -11.06 1.61
C LYS A 161 19.83 -10.91 3.13
N HIS A 162 18.75 -10.47 3.78
CA HIS A 162 18.73 -10.32 5.23
C HIS A 162 18.73 -11.69 5.94
N ASP A 163 17.96 -12.65 5.45
CA ASP A 163 17.86 -13.99 6.04
C ASP A 163 19.16 -14.79 5.91
N THR A 164 19.93 -14.61 4.83
CA THR A 164 21.25 -15.26 4.67
C THR A 164 22.29 -14.68 5.61
N THR A 165 22.28 -13.37 5.84
CA THR A 165 23.23 -12.69 6.73
C THR A 165 23.05 -13.14 8.19
N HIS A 166 21.81 -13.31 8.64
CA HIS A 166 21.50 -13.72 10.02
C HIS A 166 21.70 -15.24 10.27
N LYS A 167 21.82 -16.06 9.22
CA LYS A 167 22.17 -17.49 9.35
C LYS A 167 23.67 -17.74 9.49
N LEU A 168 24.50 -16.76 9.13
CA LEU A 168 25.96 -16.84 9.16
C LEU A 168 26.58 -16.18 10.40
N SER A 169 25.77 -15.46 11.20
CA SER A 169 26.13 -14.84 12.47
C SER A 169 25.68 -15.68 13.66
#